data_AF-A0A955Y7V6-F1
#
_entry.id   AF-A0A955Y7V6-F1
#
_cell.length_a   1.000
_cell.length_b   1.000
_cell.length_c   1.000
_cell.angle_alpha   90.00
_cell.angle_beta   90.00
_cell.angle_gamma   90.00
#
_symmetry.space_group_name_H-M   'P 1'
#
loop_
_entity.id
_entity.type
_entity.pdbx_description
1 polymer ?
#
loop_
_entity_poly.entity_id
_entity_poly.type
_entity_poly.pdbx_seq_one_letter_code
_entity_poly.pdbx_strand_id
1 'polypeptide(L)' 'KARLPDNLVSIVVNFVGVDNMFAQSVHAQTFYYPENILFDHRFRDMIEIGEGETLTVHHERLHEIEPM' A
#
# COMPACT_ATOMS: atom_id res chain seq x y z
N LYS A 1 -10.06 -6.55 -21.65
CA LYS A 1 -9.57 -6.03 -20.35
C LYS A 1 -10.42 -6.64 -19.25
N ALA A 2 -9.83 -7.32 -18.28
CA ALA A 2 -10.56 -7.87 -17.14
C ALA A 2 -11.08 -6.71 -16.28
N ARG A 3 -12.32 -6.79 -15.79
CA ARG A 3 -12.93 -5.80 -14.89
C ARG A 3 -13.68 -6.56 -13.80
N LEU A 4 -13.51 -6.14 -12.55
CA LEU A 4 -14.28 -6.67 -11.42
C LEU A 4 -15.71 -6.11 -11.48
N PRO A 5 -16.75 -6.93 -11.25
CA PRO A 5 -18.13 -6.46 -11.24
C PRO A 5 -18.38 -5.53 -10.04
N ASP A 6 -19.00 -4.37 -10.32
CA ASP A 6 -19.09 -3.21 -9.43
C ASP A 6 -19.76 -3.49 -8.05
N ASN A 7 -20.50 -4.60 -7.89
CA ASN A 7 -21.37 -4.81 -6.72
C ASN A 7 -21.06 -6.08 -5.90
N LEU A 8 -20.00 -6.84 -6.18
CA LEU A 8 -19.82 -8.16 -5.55
C LEU A 8 -18.52 -8.35 -4.75
N VAL A 9 -17.51 -7.49 -4.93
CA VAL A 9 -16.18 -7.74 -4.35
C VAL A 9 -15.61 -6.46 -3.74
N SER A 10 -15.25 -6.53 -2.46
CA SER A 10 -14.42 -5.54 -1.78
C SER A 10 -13.23 -6.22 -1.11
N ILE A 11 -12.12 -5.50 -0.99
CA ILE A 11 -10.93 -5.94 -0.26
C ILE A 11 -10.88 -5.16 1.05
N VAL A 12 -10.87 -5.89 2.17
CA VAL A 12 -10.69 -5.30 3.50
C VAL A 12 -9.31 -5.68 4.00
N VAL A 13 -8.46 -4.69 4.26
CA VAL A 13 -7.12 -4.88 4.80
C VAL A 13 -7.13 -4.47 6.27
N ASN A 14 -6.67 -5.36 7.14
CA ASN A 14 -6.54 -5.11 8.57
C ASN A 14 -5.06 -5.21 8.96
N PHE A 15 -4.55 -4.19 9.63
CA PHE A 15 -3.23 -4.17 10.25
C PHE A 15 -3.40 -4.20 11.77
N VAL A 16 -2.80 -5.19 12.41
CA VAL A 16 -2.85 -5.37 13.87
C VAL A 16 -1.43 -5.58 14.36
N GLY A 17 -1.09 -4.94 15.47
CA GLY A 17 0.23 -5.06 16.08
C GLY A 17 0.21 -4.63 17.53
N VAL A 18 1.39 -4.70 18.16
CA VAL A 18 1.63 -4.05 19.46
C VAL A 18 2.55 -2.89 19.18
N ASP A 19 2.13 -1.69 19.57
CA ASP A 19 3.00 -0.54 19.55
C ASP A 19 3.97 -0.61 20.75
N ASN A 20 5.27 -0.53 20.44
CA ASN A 20 6.32 -0.62 21.46
C ASN A 20 6.41 0.66 22.31
N MET A 21 5.95 1.81 21.81
CA MET A 21 6.01 3.06 22.57
C MET A 21 5.01 3.07 23.73
N PHE A 22 3.79 2.58 23.50
CA PHE A 22 2.74 2.53 24.52
C PHE A 22 2.52 1.13 25.12
N ALA A 23 3.21 0.11 24.62
CA ALA A 23 3.01 -1.31 24.97
C ALA A 23 1.54 -1.74 24.85
N GLN A 24 0.84 -1.21 23.85
CA GLN A 24 -0.59 -1.40 23.62
C GLN A 24 -0.85 -1.98 22.24
N SER A 25 -1.92 -2.77 22.12
CA SER A 25 -2.37 -3.26 20.81
C SER A 25 -2.89 -2.11 19.95
N VAL A 26 -2.45 -2.06 18.70
CA VAL A 26 -2.92 -1.13 17.68
C VAL A 26 -3.66 -1.89 16.57
N HIS A 27 -4.69 -1.24 16.04
CA HIS A 27 -5.52 -1.77 14.96
C HIS A 27 -5.76 -0.67 13.94
N ALA A 28 -5.56 -0.96 12.67
CA ALA A 28 -5.92 -0.11 11.55
C ALA A 28 -6.63 -0.93 10.48
N GLN A 29 -7.60 -0.32 9.80
CA GLN A 29 -8.39 -0.97 8.77
C GLN A 29 -8.53 -0.05 7.56
N THR A 30 -8.54 -0.64 6.36
CA THR A 30 -8.83 0.08 5.11
C THR A 30 -9.64 -0.79 4.16
N PHE A 31 -10.39 -0.13 3.28
CA PHE A 31 -11.28 -0.75 2.31
C PHE A 31 -10.86 -0.35 0.90
N TYR A 32 -10.82 -1.32 -0.02
CA TYR A 32 -10.67 -1.08 -1.45
C TYR A 32 -11.87 -1.68 -2.18
N TYR A 33 -12.50 -0.84 -3.00
CA TYR A 33 -13.60 -1.20 -3.90
C TYR A 33 -13.05 -1.54 -5.29
N PRO A 34 -13.85 -2.15 -6.19
CA PRO A 34 -13.41 -2.52 -7.54
C PRO A 34 -12.73 -1.37 -8.31
N GLU A 35 -13.23 -0.14 -8.15
CA GLU A 35 -12.68 1.07 -8.78
C GLU A 35 -11.30 1.50 -8.24
N ASN A 36 -10.89 0.98 -7.09
CA ASN A 36 -9.56 1.25 -6.53
C ASN A 36 -8.50 0.25 -7.05
N ILE A 37 -8.90 -0.77 -7.79
CA ILE A 37 -8.00 -1.83 -8.27
C ILE A 37 -7.56 -1.53 -9.70
N LEU A 38 -6.27 -1.26 -9.86
CA LEU A 38 -5.63 -1.01 -11.15
C LEU A 38 -4.90 -2.27 -11.63
N PHE A 39 -5.39 -2.89 -12.70
CA PHE A 39 -4.71 -4.01 -13.37
C PHE A 39 -3.57 -3.51 -14.23
N ASP A 40 -2.50 -4.30 -14.37
CA ASP A 40 -1.31 -3.99 -15.19
C ASP A 40 -0.57 -2.71 -14.72
N HIS A 41 -0.58 -2.46 -13.40
CA HIS A 41 0.14 -1.35 -12.77
C HIS A 41 0.99 -1.86 -11.60
N ARG A 42 2.00 -1.07 -11.21
CA ARG A 42 2.83 -1.30 -10.02
C ARG A 42 2.97 -0.03 -9.19
N PHE A 43 3.23 -0.19 -7.90
CA PHE A 43 3.64 0.94 -7.06
C PHE A 43 5.04 1.39 -7.48
N ARG A 44 5.25 2.71 -7.48
CA ARG A 44 6.58 3.29 -7.73
C ARG A 44 7.51 2.98 -6.57
N ASP A 45 8.78 2.72 -6.88
CA ASP A 45 9.80 2.46 -5.85
C ASP A 45 9.96 3.66 -4.91
N MET A 46 9.71 3.40 -3.62
CA MET A 46 9.88 4.39 -2.53
C MET A 46 11.22 4.25 -1.80
N ILE A 47 11.95 3.16 -2.01
CA ILE A 47 13.24 2.90 -1.37
C ILE A 47 14.34 3.14 -2.40
N GLU A 48 15.28 4.00 -2.07
CA GLU A 48 16.44 4.32 -2.89
C GLU A 48 17.73 4.02 -2.12
N ILE A 49 18.67 3.34 -2.77
CA ILE A 49 20.00 3.07 -2.24
C ILE A 49 20.94 4.10 -2.88
N GLY A 50 21.34 5.09 -2.10
CA GLY A 50 22.28 6.14 -2.50
C GLY A 50 23.74 5.69 -2.42
N GLU A 51 24.65 6.61 -2.71
CA GLU A 51 26.09 6.38 -2.61
C GLU A 51 26.50 6.02 -1.17
N GLY A 52 27.36 5.01 -1.00
CA GLY A 52 27.84 4.59 0.32
C GLY A 52 26.81 3.80 1.15
N GLU A 53 25.89 3.07 0.50
CA GLU A 53 24.88 2.20 1.14
C GLU A 53 23.84 2.95 1.99
N THR A 54 23.69 4.27 1.79
CA THR A 54 22.64 5.03 2.46
C THR A 54 21.27 4.67 1.90
N LEU A 55 20.34 4.26 2.75
CA LEU A 55 18.96 3.95 2.36
C LEU A 55 18.07 5.17 2.62
N THR A 56 17.41 5.66 1.57
CA THR A 56 16.43 6.75 1.65
C THR A 56 15.03 6.20 1.39
N VAL A 57 14.08 6.56 2.24
CA VAL A 57 12.66 6.22 2.08
C VAL A 57 11.88 7.48 1.70
N HIS A 58 11.36 7.48 0.48
CA HIS A 58 10.59 8.55 -0.15
C HIS A 58 9.09 8.37 0.13
N HIS A 59 8.63 8.83 1.30
CA HIS A 59 7.25 8.64 1.76
C HIS A 59 6.19 9.28 0.84
N GLU A 60 6.55 10.32 0.08
CA GLU A 60 5.66 10.95 -0.88
C GLU A 60 5.26 9.99 -2.02
N ARG A 61 6.09 8.99 -2.32
CA ARG A 61 5.84 8.00 -3.37
C ARG A 61 4.95 6.84 -2.93
N LEU A 62 4.53 6.80 -1.67
CA LEU A 62 3.74 5.70 -1.09
C LEU A 62 2.46 5.39 -1.87
N HIS A 63 1.86 6.42 -2.48
CA HIS A 63 0.62 6.32 -3.23
C HIS A 63 0.82 6.46 -4.75
N GLU A 64 2.06 6.57 -5.21
CA GLU A 64 2.37 6.71 -6.63
C GLU A 64 2.33 5.35 -7.33
N ILE A 65 1.67 5.32 -8.49
CA ILE A 65 1.41 4.12 -9.27
C ILE A 65 1.80 4.39 -10.72
N GLU A 66 2.44 3.43 -11.37
CA GLU A 66 2.82 3.50 -12.78
C GLU A 66 2.37 2.25 -13.55
N PRO A 67 2.02 2.37 -14.85
CA PRO A 67 1.74 1.23 -15.70
C PRO A 67 2.96 0.30 -15.84
N MET A 68 2.72 -1.00 -15.93
CA MET A 68 3.76 -2.01 -16.21
C MET A 68 4.12 -2.13 -17.69
#